data_AF-A0A1V6YV23-F1
#
_entry.id   AF-A0A1V6YV23-F1
#
_cell.length_a   1.000
_cell.length_b   1.000
_cell.length_c   1.000
_cell.angle_alpha   90.00
_cell.angle_beta   90.00
_cell.angle_gamma   90.00
#
_symmetry.space_group_name_H-M   'P 1'
#
loop_
_entity.id
_entity.type
_entity.pdbx_description
1 polymer ?
#
loop_
_entity_poly.entity_id
_entity_poly.type
_entity_poly.pdbx_seq_one_letter_code
_entity_poly.pdbx_strand_id
1 'polypeptide(L)'
;MASINALLAHSAELPMEHHLFHAPVPIVQQYDSFEEYRLATDRWNDYATAFASSVPPAMLLVCPGLPHPRDGIHLSLLGAFVDGFIAGEGFGGQAALDFSHDDFFWAFFRLVNLDCLQDFHYLSQLIHPFVGQEVYPYTCRMKGQKEFLEAAEYALKDEGDQERSRRDEEQYFSCVGPHRHSLSRHLTMIEQLNDQFVADKRLWRWIALYLDERDV
;
A
#
# COMPACT_ATOMS: atom_id res chain seq x y z
N MET A 1 0.83 30.69 1.87
CA MET A 1 1.90 30.56 2.88
C MET A 1 1.40 29.86 4.15
N ALA A 2 0.33 30.32 4.81
CA ALA A 2 -0.22 29.65 6.00
C ALA A 2 -0.65 28.19 5.75
N SER A 3 -1.31 27.91 4.62
CA SER A 3 -1.78 26.56 4.28
C SER A 3 -0.66 25.55 3.97
N ILE A 4 0.47 26.01 3.41
CA ILE A 4 1.63 25.16 3.15
C ILE A 4 2.35 24.82 4.45
N ASN A 5 2.52 25.80 5.35
CA ASN A 5 3.11 25.54 6.67
C ASN A 5 2.19 24.68 7.54
N ALA A 6 0.87 24.82 7.42
CA ALA A 6 -0.08 23.93 8.07
C ALA A 6 0.03 22.49 7.52
N LEU A 7 0.13 22.31 6.20
CA LEU A 7 0.32 21.00 5.57
C LEU A 7 1.65 20.34 5.98
N LEU A 8 2.74 21.12 6.03
CA LEU A 8 4.06 20.65 6.46
C LEU A 8 4.10 20.29 7.95
N ALA A 9 3.42 21.07 8.80
CA ALA A 9 3.23 20.74 10.20
C ALA A 9 2.36 19.49 10.36
N HIS A 10 1.30 19.36 9.56
CA HIS A 10 0.44 18.17 9.54
C HIS A 10 1.20 16.91 9.11
N SER A 11 2.01 16.98 8.04
CA SER A 11 2.82 15.85 7.59
C SER A 11 3.93 15.47 8.57
N ALA A 12 4.34 16.38 9.45
CA ALA A 12 5.32 16.11 10.50
C ALA A 12 4.69 15.51 11.77
N GLU A 13 3.40 15.75 12.01
CA GLU A 13 2.67 15.28 13.19
C GLU A 13 1.84 14.02 12.94
N LEU A 14 1.46 13.75 11.69
CA LEU A 14 0.70 12.56 11.36
C LEU A 14 1.63 11.34 11.29
N PRO A 15 1.28 10.23 11.98
CA PRO A 15 2.06 9.00 11.90
C PRO A 15 2.06 8.50 10.46
N MET A 16 3.25 8.31 9.90
CA MET A 16 3.41 7.68 8.60
C MET A 16 2.89 6.25 8.71
N GLU A 17 1.84 5.91 7.95
CA GLU A 17 1.35 4.54 7.87
C GLU A 17 2.19 3.75 6.87
N HIS A 18 2.47 2.48 7.16
CA HIS A 18 3.21 1.62 6.25
C HIS A 18 2.37 1.31 5.02
N HIS A 19 2.69 1.92 3.88
CA HIS A 19 2.12 1.53 2.59
C HIS A 19 3.01 0.52 1.90
N LEU A 20 2.55 -0.72 1.89
CA LEU A 20 3.26 -1.84 1.29
C LEU A 20 2.74 -2.05 -0.11
N PHE A 21 3.52 -1.58 -1.08
CA PHE A 21 3.12 -1.66 -2.48
C PHE A 21 2.81 -3.09 -2.96
N HIS A 22 3.52 -4.09 -2.42
CA HIS A 22 3.34 -5.51 -2.76
C HIS A 22 2.52 -6.30 -1.71
N ALA A 23 1.82 -5.63 -0.80
CA ALA A 23 0.96 -6.27 0.18
C ALA A 23 -0.33 -5.46 0.37
N PRO A 24 -1.32 -5.64 -0.54
CA PRO A 24 -2.60 -4.94 -0.40
C PRO A 24 -3.28 -5.32 0.92
N VAL A 25 -3.89 -4.33 1.59
CA VAL A 25 -4.57 -4.55 2.87
C VAL A 25 -5.76 -5.50 2.67
N PRO A 26 -6.00 -6.47 3.56
CA PRO A 26 -7.22 -7.28 3.50
C PRO A 26 -8.50 -6.41 3.49
N ILE A 27 -9.46 -6.72 2.63
CA ILE A 27 -10.79 -6.07 2.61
C ILE A 27 -11.88 -7.09 2.93
N VAL A 28 -12.86 -6.71 3.75
CA VAL A 28 -13.88 -7.63 4.29
C VAL A 28 -14.61 -8.40 3.19
N GLN A 29 -14.90 -7.76 2.05
CA GLN A 29 -15.65 -8.34 0.94
C GLN A 29 -14.90 -9.47 0.20
N GLN A 30 -13.61 -9.66 0.47
CA GLN A 30 -12.80 -10.71 -0.15
C GLN A 30 -12.79 -12.03 0.64
N TYR A 31 -13.40 -12.06 1.81
CA TYR A 31 -13.37 -13.19 2.74
C TYR A 31 -14.79 -13.71 2.99
N ASP A 32 -14.89 -15.01 3.27
CA ASP A 32 -16.19 -15.68 3.39
C ASP A 32 -16.77 -15.48 4.80
N SER A 33 -15.92 -15.13 5.77
CA SER A 33 -16.31 -14.82 7.14
C SER A 33 -15.50 -13.66 7.73
N PHE A 34 -16.07 -13.02 8.75
CA PHE A 34 -15.37 -11.98 9.50
C PHE A 34 -14.15 -12.53 10.26
N GLU A 35 -14.20 -13.80 10.67
CA GLU A 35 -13.08 -14.46 11.35
C GLU A 35 -11.88 -14.64 10.42
N GLU A 36 -12.13 -15.12 9.19
CA GLU A 36 -11.11 -15.26 8.15
C GLU A 36 -10.50 -13.91 7.77
N TYR A 37 -11.34 -12.87 7.63
CA TYR A 37 -10.90 -11.50 7.42
C TYR A 37 -10.00 -11.01 8.56
N ARG A 38 -10.44 -11.16 9.83
CA ARG A 38 -9.68 -10.72 10.99
C ARG A 38 -8.32 -11.42 11.07
N LEU A 39 -8.29 -12.73 10.83
CA LEU A 39 -7.04 -13.49 10.81
C LEU A 39 -6.10 -12.98 9.72
N ALA A 40 -6.62 -12.74 8.51
CA ALA A 40 -5.81 -12.16 7.43
C ALA A 40 -5.27 -10.77 7.78
N THR A 41 -6.08 -9.90 8.40
CA THR A 41 -5.65 -8.59 8.89
C THR A 41 -4.55 -8.70 9.95
N ASP A 42 -4.68 -9.63 10.89
CA ASP A 42 -3.67 -9.88 11.92
C ASP A 42 -2.33 -10.32 11.30
N ARG A 43 -2.37 -11.20 10.28
CA ARG A 43 -1.17 -11.65 9.56
C ARG A 43 -0.56 -10.56 8.70
N TRP A 44 -1.39 -9.75 8.05
CA TRP A 44 -0.93 -8.60 7.28
C TRP A 44 -0.23 -7.59 8.19
N ASN A 45 -0.78 -7.31 9.38
CA ASN A 45 -0.15 -6.44 10.37
C ASN A 45 1.22 -6.97 10.83
N ASP A 46 1.32 -8.29 11.11
CA ASP A 46 2.61 -8.91 11.45
C ASP A 46 3.65 -8.69 10.33
N TYR A 47 3.25 -9.00 9.10
CA TYR A 47 4.10 -8.85 7.93
C TYR A 47 4.52 -7.40 7.73
N ALA A 48 3.58 -6.46 7.88
CA ALA A 48 3.83 -5.04 7.73
C ALA A 48 4.86 -4.53 8.74
N THR A 49 4.75 -4.93 10.01
CA THR A 49 5.70 -4.56 11.05
C THR A 49 7.10 -5.13 10.79
N ALA A 50 7.21 -6.40 10.39
CA ALA A 50 8.51 -7.00 10.09
C ALA A 50 9.14 -6.50 8.78
N PHE A 51 8.32 -6.14 7.79
CA PHE A 51 8.80 -5.56 6.55
C PHE A 51 9.30 -4.14 6.80
N ALA A 52 8.56 -3.34 7.57
CA ALA A 52 8.89 -1.97 7.89
C ALA A 52 10.26 -1.81 8.55
N SER A 53 10.63 -2.74 9.43
CA SER A 53 11.96 -2.74 10.07
C SER A 53 13.10 -3.23 9.18
N SER A 54 12.77 -3.83 8.02
CA SER A 54 13.73 -4.40 7.08
C SER A 54 14.08 -3.49 5.91
N VAL A 55 13.34 -2.40 5.73
CA VAL A 55 13.57 -1.39 4.68
C VAL A 55 13.70 0.00 5.30
N PRO A 56 14.35 0.97 4.63
CA PRO A 56 14.36 2.34 5.09
C PRO A 56 12.94 2.89 5.26
N PRO A 57 12.65 3.66 6.33
CA PRO A 57 11.35 4.29 6.49
C PRO A 57 10.93 5.12 5.29
N ALA A 58 11.89 5.76 4.60
CA ALA A 58 11.70 6.45 3.32
C ALA A 58 11.02 5.60 2.22
N MET A 59 11.20 4.27 2.24
CA MET A 59 10.54 3.32 1.31
C MET A 59 9.13 2.91 1.76
N LEU A 60 8.72 3.32 2.97
CA LEU A 60 7.40 3.07 3.56
C LEU A 60 6.52 4.32 3.56
N LEU A 61 7.06 5.47 3.10
CA LEU A 61 6.42 6.75 3.26
C LEU A 61 5.31 6.95 2.25
N VAL A 62 4.10 6.92 2.77
CA VAL A 62 2.93 7.54 2.16
C VAL A 62 2.36 8.56 3.14
N CYS A 63 1.93 9.71 2.62
CA CYS A 63 1.24 10.71 3.41
C CYS A 63 0.03 10.07 4.09
N PRO A 64 -0.10 10.17 5.42
CA PRO A 64 -1.24 9.66 6.16
C PRO A 64 -2.53 10.19 5.54
N GLY A 65 -3.29 9.29 4.93
CA GLY A 65 -4.57 9.62 4.34
C GLY A 65 -5.50 10.09 5.45
N LEU A 66 -6.09 11.29 5.27
CA LEU A 66 -7.19 11.75 6.12
C LEU A 66 -8.25 10.63 6.24
N PRO A 67 -9.02 10.55 7.33
CA PRO A 67 -10.07 9.55 7.54
C PRO A 67 -11.29 9.82 6.65
N HIS A 68 -11.07 9.90 5.34
CA HIS A 68 -12.11 9.91 4.33
C HIS A 68 -12.41 8.48 3.93
N PRO A 69 -13.65 8.19 3.52
CA PRO A 69 -13.95 6.93 2.85
C PRO A 69 -12.99 6.77 1.67
N ARG A 70 -12.08 5.79 1.79
CA ARG A 70 -11.13 5.42 0.73
C ARG A 70 -11.83 4.67 -0.43
N ASP A 71 -13.16 4.57 -0.35
CA ASP A 71 -14.06 3.99 -1.34
C ASP A 71 -14.24 4.91 -2.56
N GLY A 72 -14.64 4.30 -3.68
CA GLY A 72 -15.05 4.99 -4.91
C GLY A 72 -16.09 6.08 -4.67
N ILE A 73 -16.16 7.06 -5.57
CA ILE A 73 -17.28 8.01 -5.60
C ILE A 73 -18.56 7.18 -5.74
N HIS A 74 -19.45 7.27 -4.74
CA HIS A 74 -20.74 6.59 -4.83
C HIS A 74 -21.49 7.09 -6.08
N LEU A 75 -22.11 6.18 -6.84
CA LEU A 75 -22.76 6.53 -8.12
C LEU A 75 -23.74 7.71 -8.00
N SER A 76 -24.40 7.84 -6.85
CA SER A 76 -25.32 8.96 -6.58
C SER A 76 -24.64 10.33 -6.45
N LEU A 77 -23.33 10.37 -6.19
CA LEU A 77 -22.53 11.57 -6.00
C LEU A 77 -21.68 11.92 -7.23
N LEU A 78 -21.59 11.00 -8.20
CA LEU A 78 -20.77 11.19 -9.40
C LEU A 78 -21.15 12.45 -10.17
N GLY A 79 -22.45 12.68 -10.39
CA GLY A 79 -22.93 13.89 -11.08
C GLY A 79 -22.53 15.19 -10.37
N ALA A 80 -22.74 15.26 -9.05
CA ALA A 80 -22.38 16.44 -8.26
C ALA A 80 -20.86 16.68 -8.22
N PHE A 81 -20.07 15.60 -8.19
CA PHE A 81 -18.61 15.69 -8.26
C PHE A 81 -18.16 16.25 -9.61
N VAL A 82 -18.68 15.71 -10.72
CA VAL A 82 -18.35 16.18 -12.08
C VAL A 82 -18.74 17.66 -12.24
N ASP A 83 -19.95 18.04 -11.80
CA ASP A 83 -20.42 19.42 -11.87
C ASP A 83 -19.50 20.37 -11.08
N GLY A 84 -19.11 19.98 -9.86
CA GLY A 84 -18.19 20.74 -9.03
C GLY A 84 -16.77 20.84 -9.62
N PHE A 85 -16.28 19.75 -10.21
CA PHE A 85 -14.97 19.68 -10.85
C PHE A 85 -14.88 20.60 -12.07
N ILE A 86 -15.92 20.59 -12.91
CA ILE A 86 -16.04 21.49 -14.08
C ILE A 86 -16.16 22.95 -13.63
N ALA A 87 -17.02 23.23 -12.64
CA ALA A 87 -17.21 24.57 -12.10
C ALA A 87 -15.93 25.15 -11.45
N GLY A 88 -15.07 24.29 -10.90
CA GLY A 88 -13.77 24.66 -10.34
C GLY A 88 -12.65 24.85 -11.35
N GLU A 89 -12.95 24.83 -12.66
CA GLU A 89 -11.95 24.87 -13.74
C GLU A 89 -10.89 23.77 -13.63
N GLY A 90 -11.26 22.57 -13.18
CA GLY A 90 -10.37 21.41 -13.12
C GLY A 90 -9.64 21.19 -14.45
N PHE A 91 -8.31 20.99 -14.39
CA PHE A 91 -7.41 20.93 -15.56
C PHE A 91 -7.48 22.16 -16.49
N GLY A 92 -7.66 23.36 -15.94
CA GLY A 92 -7.64 24.61 -16.71
C GLY A 92 -8.88 24.78 -17.59
N GLY A 93 -10.03 24.27 -17.13
CA GLY A 93 -11.32 24.41 -17.81
C GLY A 93 -11.51 23.51 -19.03
N GLN A 94 -10.66 22.49 -19.23
CA GLN A 94 -10.86 21.52 -20.30
C GLN A 94 -12.01 20.57 -19.95
N ALA A 95 -13.06 20.60 -20.76
CA ALA A 95 -14.30 19.81 -20.57
C ALA A 95 -14.18 18.31 -20.90
N ALA A 96 -12.98 17.81 -21.21
CA ALA A 96 -12.80 16.54 -21.90
C ALA A 96 -11.94 15.54 -21.12
N LEU A 97 -12.20 15.39 -19.82
CA LEU A 97 -11.94 14.10 -19.21
C LEU A 97 -13.18 13.24 -19.42
N ASP A 98 -13.02 12.21 -20.24
CA ASP A 98 -14.03 11.18 -20.37
C ASP A 98 -14.05 10.36 -19.08
N PHE A 99 -14.91 10.77 -18.15
CA PHE A 99 -15.21 10.02 -16.93
C PHE A 99 -15.87 8.67 -17.24
N SER A 100 -16.15 8.30 -18.51
CA SER A 100 -16.55 6.93 -18.84
C SER A 100 -15.50 5.88 -18.48
N HIS A 101 -14.25 6.30 -18.22
CA HIS A 101 -13.17 5.49 -17.66
C HIS A 101 -12.91 5.89 -16.20
N ASP A 102 -13.98 5.96 -15.40
CA ASP A 102 -13.96 6.27 -13.96
C ASP A 102 -12.83 5.52 -13.24
N ASP A 103 -12.59 4.25 -13.58
CA ASP A 103 -11.57 3.41 -12.96
C ASP A 103 -10.13 3.94 -13.17
N PHE A 104 -9.82 4.49 -14.34
CA PHE A 104 -8.45 4.94 -14.65
C PHE A 104 -8.10 6.23 -13.89
N PHE A 105 -8.95 7.24 -13.99
CA PHE A 105 -8.72 8.49 -13.26
C PHE A 105 -8.75 8.26 -11.75
N TRP A 106 -9.66 7.41 -11.29
CA TRP A 106 -9.75 7.02 -9.89
C TRP A 106 -8.46 6.34 -9.40
N ALA A 107 -7.99 5.31 -10.11
CA ALA A 107 -6.74 4.62 -9.77
C ALA A 107 -5.53 5.58 -9.81
N PHE A 108 -5.47 6.49 -10.79
CA PHE A 108 -4.40 7.48 -10.92
C PHE A 108 -4.36 8.45 -9.75
N PHE A 109 -5.50 9.08 -9.42
CA PHE A 109 -5.56 10.03 -8.32
C PHE A 109 -5.28 9.36 -6.97
N ARG A 110 -5.75 8.13 -6.77
CA ARG A 110 -5.47 7.35 -5.56
C ARG A 110 -3.98 7.05 -5.41
N LEU A 111 -3.31 6.67 -6.49
CA LEU A 111 -1.87 6.41 -6.47
C LEU A 111 -1.03 7.67 -6.33
N VAL A 112 -1.35 8.76 -7.04
CA VAL A 112 -0.56 10.01 -6.97
C VAL A 112 -0.72 10.71 -5.64
N ASN A 113 -1.91 10.66 -5.04
CA ASN A 113 -2.15 11.20 -3.70
C ASN A 113 -1.76 10.23 -2.58
N LEU A 114 -1.33 9.01 -2.95
CA LEU A 114 -1.03 7.91 -2.04
C LEU A 114 -2.17 7.66 -1.03
N ASP A 115 -3.42 7.79 -1.47
CA ASP A 115 -4.61 7.73 -0.61
C ASP A 115 -5.33 6.38 -0.75
N CYS A 116 -4.56 5.29 -0.74
CA CYS A 116 -5.06 3.97 -1.12
C CYS A 116 -4.49 2.82 -0.27
N LEU A 117 -5.35 1.86 0.08
CA LEU A 117 -4.96 0.62 0.80
C LEU A 117 -4.72 -0.59 -0.12
N GLN A 118 -4.98 -0.42 -1.41
CA GLN A 118 -4.90 -1.41 -2.49
C GLN A 118 -3.92 -0.97 -3.59
N ASP A 119 -2.77 -0.41 -3.23
CA ASP A 119 -1.86 0.28 -4.17
C ASP A 119 -1.48 -0.62 -5.35
N PHE A 120 -1.23 -1.90 -5.06
CA PHE A 120 -0.98 -2.91 -6.08
C PHE A 120 -2.09 -3.02 -7.12
N HIS A 121 -3.36 -3.05 -6.68
CA HIS A 121 -4.51 -3.21 -7.57
C HIS A 121 -4.72 -1.97 -8.43
N TYR A 122 -4.62 -0.76 -7.88
CA TYR A 122 -4.77 0.46 -8.68
C TYR A 122 -3.61 0.62 -9.67
N LEU A 123 -2.37 0.27 -9.29
CA LEU A 123 -1.28 0.28 -10.27
C LEU A 123 -1.53 -0.75 -11.37
N SER A 124 -2.03 -1.92 -10.99
CA SER A 124 -2.41 -2.96 -11.94
C SER A 124 -3.46 -2.47 -12.93
N GLN A 125 -4.50 -1.78 -12.44
CA GLN A 125 -5.53 -1.18 -13.28
C GLN A 125 -4.97 -0.08 -14.20
N LEU A 126 -4.02 0.73 -13.74
CA LEU A 126 -3.42 1.79 -14.57
C LEU A 126 -2.49 1.24 -15.67
N ILE A 127 -1.66 0.26 -15.34
CA ILE A 127 -0.58 -0.19 -16.23
C ILE A 127 -1.08 -1.25 -17.21
N HIS A 128 -2.01 -2.12 -16.80
CA HIS A 128 -2.48 -3.23 -17.62
C HIS A 128 -3.00 -2.80 -19.02
N PRO A 129 -3.78 -1.70 -19.17
CA PRO A 129 -4.21 -1.23 -20.49
C PRO A 129 -3.06 -0.83 -21.43
N PHE A 130 -1.93 -0.36 -20.90
CA PHE A 130 -0.79 0.10 -21.70
C PHE A 130 0.21 -1.00 -22.02
N VAL A 131 0.41 -1.93 -21.08
CA VAL A 131 1.46 -2.95 -21.18
C VAL A 131 0.90 -4.28 -21.70
N GLY A 132 -0.41 -4.53 -21.54
CA GLY A 132 -1.08 -5.76 -22.00
C GLY A 132 -0.58 -7.03 -21.32
N GLN A 133 0.15 -6.90 -20.21
CA GLN A 133 0.71 -7.98 -19.42
C GLN A 133 0.48 -7.69 -17.93
N GLU A 134 0.68 -8.72 -17.10
CA GLU A 134 0.76 -8.58 -15.64
C GLU A 134 1.73 -7.46 -15.25
N VAL A 135 1.47 -6.77 -14.14
CA VAL A 135 2.31 -5.64 -13.71
C VAL A 135 3.66 -6.08 -13.16
N TYR A 136 3.78 -7.34 -12.73
CA TYR A 136 5.01 -7.88 -12.16
C TYR A 136 6.25 -7.66 -13.04
N PRO A 137 6.31 -8.18 -14.29
CA PRO A 137 7.50 -8.06 -15.11
C PRO A 137 7.89 -6.61 -15.43
N TYR A 138 6.91 -5.70 -15.41
CA TYR A 138 7.14 -4.27 -15.55
C TYR A 138 7.80 -3.69 -14.30
N THR A 139 7.27 -3.96 -13.11
CA THR A 139 7.86 -3.50 -11.84
C THR A 139 9.26 -4.06 -11.60
N CYS A 140 9.51 -5.35 -11.91
CA CYS A 140 10.85 -5.94 -11.80
C CYS A 140 11.86 -5.21 -12.69
N ARG A 141 11.44 -4.87 -13.93
CA ARG A 141 12.30 -4.13 -14.87
C ARG A 141 12.63 -2.74 -14.34
N MET A 142 11.67 -2.05 -13.72
CA MET A 142 11.90 -0.75 -13.10
C MET A 142 12.84 -0.86 -11.88
N LYS A 143 12.65 -1.86 -11.02
CA LYS A 143 13.55 -2.11 -9.87
C LYS A 143 15.01 -2.35 -10.31
N GLY A 144 15.21 -2.92 -11.50
CA GLY A 144 16.53 -3.12 -12.10
C GLY A 144 17.12 -1.89 -12.81
N GLN A 145 16.39 -0.78 -12.93
CA GLN A 145 16.91 0.45 -13.56
C GLN A 145 17.91 1.14 -12.62
N LYS A 146 18.94 1.74 -13.22
CA LYS A 146 20.01 2.41 -12.48
C LYS A 146 19.46 3.52 -11.59
N GLU A 147 18.53 4.30 -12.12
CA GLU A 147 17.88 5.41 -11.45
C GLU A 147 17.14 4.95 -10.18
N PHE A 148 16.47 3.80 -10.26
CA PHE A 148 15.79 3.20 -9.10
C PHE A 148 16.80 2.74 -8.05
N LEU A 149 17.86 2.05 -8.47
CA LEU A 149 18.91 1.58 -7.56
C LEU A 149 19.63 2.74 -6.85
N GLU A 150 19.91 3.83 -7.56
CA GLU A 150 20.51 5.04 -7.00
C GLU A 150 19.58 5.73 -5.99
N ALA A 151 18.28 5.83 -6.29
CA ALA A 151 17.28 6.36 -5.37
C ALA A 151 17.14 5.48 -4.11
N ALA A 152 17.14 4.15 -4.29
CA ALA A 152 17.09 3.19 -3.19
C ALA A 152 18.33 3.28 -2.29
N GLU A 153 19.52 3.41 -2.87
CA GLU A 153 20.76 3.60 -2.13
C GLU A 153 20.76 4.92 -1.34
N TYR A 154 20.21 5.99 -1.92
CA TYR A 154 20.05 7.26 -1.22
C TYR A 154 19.10 7.14 -0.02
N ALA A 155 17.97 6.47 -0.19
CA ALA A 155 17.02 6.19 0.88
C ALA A 155 17.64 5.35 2.02
N LEU A 156 18.55 4.42 1.70
CA LEU A 156 19.27 3.62 2.69
C LEU A 156 20.25 4.43 3.55
N LYS A 157 20.81 5.53 3.02
CA LYS A 157 21.79 6.38 3.73
C LYS A 157 21.15 7.31 4.77
N ASP A 158 19.83 7.46 4.77
CA ASP A 158 19.08 8.20 5.79
C ASP A 158 18.86 7.31 7.04
N GLU A 159 19.96 6.91 7.68
CA GLU A 159 20.03 5.86 8.72
C GLU A 159 19.42 6.23 10.09
N GLY A 160 18.82 7.41 10.24
CA GLY A 160 18.41 7.96 11.53
C GLY A 160 17.37 7.11 12.31
N ASP A 161 16.64 6.24 11.63
CA ASP A 161 15.40 5.65 12.15
C ASP A 161 15.35 4.10 12.11
N GLN A 162 16.45 3.44 11.73
CA GLN A 162 16.53 1.96 11.71
C GLN A 162 16.52 1.35 13.12
N GLU A 163 17.27 1.93 14.06
CA GLU A 163 17.32 1.44 15.45
C GLU A 163 16.01 1.66 16.21
N ARG A 164 15.18 2.62 15.77
CA ARG A 164 13.80 2.75 16.26
C ARG A 164 12.92 1.66 15.68
N SER A 165 12.96 1.46 14.37
CA SER A 165 12.17 0.45 13.67
C SER A 165 12.43 -0.98 14.20
N ARG A 166 13.68 -1.29 14.54
CA ARG A 166 14.06 -2.58 15.17
C ARG A 166 13.48 -2.74 16.57
N ARG A 167 13.51 -1.68 17.39
CA ARG A 167 12.91 -1.71 18.74
C ARG A 167 11.39 -1.84 18.67
N ASP A 168 10.76 -1.15 17.73
CA ASP A 168 9.31 -1.22 17.52
C ASP A 168 8.90 -2.63 17.04
N GLU A 169 9.68 -3.26 16.15
CA GLU A 169 9.52 -4.67 15.74
C GLU A 169 9.66 -5.60 16.96
N GLU A 170 10.75 -5.50 17.72
CA GLU A 170 11.00 -6.33 18.90
C GLU A 170 9.88 -6.21 19.93
N GLN A 171 9.43 -4.99 20.19
CA GLN A 171 8.33 -4.72 21.11
C GLN A 171 7.03 -5.36 20.61
N TYR A 172 6.67 -5.18 19.34
CA TYR A 172 5.47 -5.78 18.76
C TYR A 172 5.49 -7.31 18.85
N PHE A 173 6.58 -7.94 18.42
CA PHE A 173 6.72 -9.39 18.40
C PHE A 173 6.90 -10.02 19.77
N SER A 174 7.32 -9.25 20.78
CA SER A 174 7.25 -9.67 22.19
C SER A 174 5.81 -9.92 22.65
N CYS A 175 4.83 -9.18 22.10
CA CYS A 175 3.42 -9.31 22.43
C CYS A 175 2.72 -10.41 21.61
N VAL A 176 3.00 -10.51 20.30
CA VAL A 176 2.30 -11.46 19.42
C VAL A 176 2.96 -12.84 19.37
N GLY A 177 4.23 -12.96 19.75
CA GLY A 177 4.94 -14.22 19.93
C GLY A 177 5.88 -14.62 18.78
N PRO A 178 6.85 -15.53 19.07
CA PRO A 178 7.97 -15.83 18.19
C PRO A 178 7.59 -16.58 16.90
N HIS A 179 6.47 -17.31 16.90
CA HIS A 179 6.00 -18.00 15.71
C HIS A 179 5.53 -17.01 14.62
N ARG A 180 4.77 -15.98 15.02
CA ARG A 180 4.29 -14.90 14.14
C ARG A 180 5.47 -14.08 13.60
N HIS A 181 6.46 -13.87 14.44
CA HIS A 181 7.71 -13.21 14.04
C HIS A 181 8.47 -14.00 12.98
N SER A 182 8.65 -15.30 13.21
CA SER A 182 9.36 -16.18 12.28
C SER A 182 8.68 -16.25 10.92
N LEU A 183 7.35 -16.35 10.90
CA LEU A 183 6.56 -16.32 9.67
C LEU A 183 6.76 -15.00 8.93
N SER A 184 6.67 -13.86 9.63
CA SER A 184 6.79 -12.53 9.01
C SER A 184 8.17 -12.31 8.40
N ARG A 185 9.25 -12.69 9.10
CA ARG A 185 10.61 -12.66 8.56
C ARG A 185 10.77 -13.58 7.35
N HIS A 186 10.13 -14.74 7.36
CA HIS A 186 10.15 -15.66 6.23
C HIS A 186 9.47 -15.04 4.99
N LEU A 187 8.32 -14.38 5.17
CA LEU A 187 7.64 -13.66 4.09
C LEU A 187 8.49 -12.50 3.54
N THR A 188 9.16 -11.74 4.41
CA THR A 188 10.10 -10.69 3.99
C THR A 188 11.25 -11.27 3.16
N MET A 189 11.81 -12.41 3.56
CA MET A 189 12.84 -13.09 2.76
C MET A 189 12.31 -13.56 1.40
N ILE A 190 11.07 -14.07 1.33
CA ILE A 190 10.46 -14.48 0.07
C ILE A 190 10.28 -13.27 -0.86
N GLU A 191 9.83 -12.12 -0.35
CA GLU A 191 9.71 -10.89 -1.15
C GLU A 191 11.05 -10.48 -1.77
N GLN A 192 12.14 -10.55 -1.00
CA GLN A 192 13.48 -10.22 -1.49
C GLN A 192 14.03 -11.21 -2.54
N LEU A 193 13.56 -12.46 -2.52
CA LEU A 193 14.02 -13.52 -3.41
C LEU A 193 13.13 -13.70 -4.64
N ASN A 194 11.90 -13.22 -4.58
CA ASN A 194 10.89 -13.40 -5.62
C ASN A 194 10.28 -12.04 -6.00
N ASP A 195 10.76 -11.48 -7.11
CA ASP A 195 10.30 -10.19 -7.62
C ASP A 195 8.81 -10.17 -8.04
N GLN A 196 8.15 -11.33 -8.09
CA GLN A 196 6.72 -11.48 -8.38
C GLN A 196 5.87 -11.70 -7.13
N PHE A 197 6.48 -11.67 -5.94
CA PHE A 197 5.77 -11.91 -4.69
C PHE A 197 4.79 -10.78 -4.39
N VAL A 198 3.54 -11.16 -4.07
CA VAL A 198 2.54 -10.27 -3.50
C VAL A 198 1.82 -10.97 -2.37
N ALA A 199 1.77 -10.29 -1.23
CA ALA A 199 1.06 -10.75 -0.05
C ALA A 199 -0.44 -10.38 -0.15
N ASP A 200 -1.13 -10.97 -1.13
CA ASP A 200 -2.57 -10.76 -1.36
C ASP A 200 -3.45 -11.79 -0.63
N LYS A 201 -4.78 -11.68 -0.82
CA LYS A 201 -5.77 -12.59 -0.21
C LYS A 201 -5.47 -14.08 -0.40
N ARG A 202 -4.81 -14.48 -1.50
CA ARG A 202 -4.49 -15.89 -1.78
C ARG A 202 -3.45 -16.40 -0.79
N LEU A 203 -2.43 -15.59 -0.51
CA LEU A 203 -1.41 -15.91 0.50
C LEU A 203 -2.05 -16.04 1.88
N TRP A 204 -2.86 -15.06 2.28
CA TRP A 204 -3.45 -15.06 3.63
C TRP A 204 -4.39 -16.25 3.85
N ARG A 205 -5.18 -16.62 2.83
CA ARG A 205 -6.00 -17.83 2.83
C ARG A 205 -5.16 -19.09 2.95
N TRP A 206 -4.08 -19.18 2.19
CA TRP A 206 -3.18 -20.33 2.22
C TRP A 206 -2.50 -20.49 3.59
N ILE A 207 -2.04 -19.39 4.19
CA ILE A 207 -1.43 -19.39 5.54
C ILE A 207 -2.46 -19.84 6.58
N ALA A 208 -3.70 -19.35 6.50
CA ALA A 208 -4.77 -19.76 7.43
C ALA A 208 -5.00 -21.28 7.38
N LEU A 209 -5.19 -21.83 6.18
CA LEU A 209 -5.41 -23.27 5.98
C LEU A 209 -4.25 -24.11 6.52
N TYR A 210 -3.00 -23.71 6.24
CA TYR A 210 -1.83 -24.51 6.58
C TYR A 210 -1.42 -24.40 8.05
N LEU A 211 -1.77 -23.31 8.74
CA LEU A 211 -1.56 -23.18 10.18
C LEU A 211 -2.62 -23.95 10.97
N ASP A 212 -3.88 -23.95 10.53
CA ASP A 212 -4.94 -24.76 11.14
C ASP A 212 -4.64 -26.28 11.03
N GLU A 213 -3.99 -26.72 9.94
CA GLU A 213 -3.55 -28.11 9.76
C GLU A 213 -2.40 -28.55 10.70
N ARG A 214 -1.66 -27.61 11.28
CA ARG A 214 -0.52 -27.90 12.18
C ARG A 214 -0.89 -27.95 13.67
N ASP A 215 -2.09 -27.49 14.02
CA ASP A 215 -2.62 -27.48 15.38
C ASP A 215 -3.58 -28.68 15.67
N VAL A 216 -3.65 -29.67 14.77
CA VAL A 216 -4.42 -30.93 14.90
C VAL A 216 -3.52 -32.16 15.09
#